data_AF-A0A950DBN0-F1
#
_entry.id   AF-A0A950DBN0-F1
#
_cell.length_a   1.000
_cell.length_b   1.000
_cell.length_c   1.000
_cell.angle_alpha   90.00
_cell.angle_beta   90.00
_cell.angle_gamma   90.00
#
_symmetry.space_group_name_H-M   'P 1'
#
loop_
_entity.id
_entity.type
_entity.pdbx_description
1 polymer ?
#
loop_
_entity_poly.entity_id
_entity_poly.type
_entity_poly.pdbx_seq_one_letter_code
_entity_poly.pdbx_strand_id
1 'polypeptide(L)'
;VGQTITERREIFHALRLNEYLDPLNPAVNSFFAQGDATYLQQTGDQAAAHQMTLQSLEDLREQQASALSYFDAFLIFAVIGVGLAVTVFLMKRSAAQKGQHVAAE
;
A
#
# COMPACT_ATOMS: atom_id res chain seq x y z
N VAL A 1 -14.02 6.21 -7.99
CA VAL A 1 -12.74 6.21 -8.73
C VAL A 1 -11.60 5.69 -7.86
N GLY A 2 -11.31 6.28 -6.70
CA GLY A 2 -10.26 5.78 -5.80
C GLY A 2 -10.44 4.32 -5.40
N GLN A 3 -11.65 3.94 -4.95
CA GLN A 3 -11.98 2.56 -4.56
C GLN A 3 -11.72 1.54 -5.69
N THR A 4 -12.17 1.81 -6.91
CA THR A 4 -11.94 0.94 -8.08
C THR A 4 -10.47 0.81 -8.47
N ILE A 5 -9.66 1.85 -8.26
CA ILE A 5 -8.21 1.80 -8.50
C ILE A 5 -7.56 0.90 -7.44
N THR A 6 -7.90 1.10 -6.16
CA THR A 6 -7.37 0.29 -5.06
C THR A 6 -7.70 -1.18 -5.22
N GLU A 7 -8.95 -1.54 -5.53
CA GLU A 7 -9.35 -2.94 -5.72
C GLU A 7 -8.57 -3.62 -6.88
N ARG A 8 -8.38 -2.93 -8.00
CA ARG A 8 -7.63 -3.49 -9.15
C ARG A 8 -6.13 -3.61 -8.86
N ARG A 9 -5.56 -2.63 -8.15
CA ARG A 9 -4.14 -2.64 -7.79
C ARG A 9 -3.84 -3.71 -6.73
N GLU A 10 -4.76 -3.94 -5.81
CA GLU A 10 -4.68 -5.03 -4.85
C GLU A 10 -4.64 -6.39 -5.56
N ILE A 11 -5.56 -6.65 -6.50
CA ILE A 11 -5.53 -7.88 -7.31
C ILE A 11 -4.19 -8.02 -8.05
N PHE A 12 -3.71 -6.94 -8.66
CA PHE A 12 -2.42 -6.94 -9.36
C PHE A 12 -1.26 -7.30 -8.42
N HIS A 13 -1.17 -6.65 -7.26
CA HIS A 13 -0.11 -6.90 -6.28
C HIS A 13 -0.20 -8.30 -5.69
N ALA A 14 -1.40 -8.81 -5.42
CA ALA A 14 -1.63 -10.17 -4.96
C ALA A 14 -1.13 -11.20 -5.98
N LEU A 15 -1.44 -11.02 -7.27
CA LEU A 15 -0.93 -11.88 -8.34
C LEU A 15 0.59 -11.81 -8.44
N ARG A 16 1.16 -10.60 -8.35
CA ARG A 16 2.60 -10.39 -8.43
C ARG A 16 3.35 -11.04 -7.27
N LEU A 17 2.83 -10.92 -6.05
CA LEU A 17 3.40 -11.57 -4.87
C LEU A 17 3.34 -13.09 -4.99
N ASN A 18 2.23 -13.63 -5.52
CA ASN A 18 2.03 -15.07 -5.69
C ASN A 18 3.06 -15.72 -6.61
N GLU A 19 3.61 -14.99 -7.59
CA GLU A 19 4.68 -15.50 -8.46
C GLU A 19 5.94 -15.93 -7.68
N TYR A 20 6.15 -15.39 -6.48
CA TYR A 20 7.30 -15.68 -5.63
C TYR A 20 6.95 -16.58 -4.43
N LEU A 21 5.69 -17.00 -4.28
CA LEU A 21 5.26 -17.92 -3.24
C LEU A 21 5.38 -19.37 -3.72
N ASP A 22 6.62 -19.79 -3.96
CA ASP A 22 6.94 -21.14 -4.41
C ASP A 22 7.80 -21.90 -3.38
N PRO A 23 7.78 -23.26 -3.37
CA PRO A 23 8.54 -24.07 -2.41
C PRO A 23 10.07 -23.95 -2.54
N LEU A 24 10.59 -23.46 -3.67
CA LEU A 24 12.03 -23.27 -3.88
C LEU A 24 12.51 -21.91 -3.38
N ASN A 25 11.58 -21.00 -3.02
CA ASN A 25 11.94 -19.73 -2.42
C ASN A 25 12.44 -19.92 -0.97
N PRO A 26 13.69 -19.54 -0.65
CA PRO A 26 14.23 -19.69 0.70
C PRO A 26 13.46 -18.86 1.74
N ALA A 27 12.85 -17.75 1.35
CA ALA A 27 12.03 -16.94 2.25
C ALA A 27 10.78 -17.71 2.70
N VAL A 28 10.10 -18.38 1.75
CA VAL A 28 8.94 -19.23 2.05
C VAL A 28 9.35 -20.37 2.98
N ASN A 29 10.43 -21.08 2.68
CA ASN A 29 10.94 -22.15 3.55
C ASN A 29 11.27 -21.65 4.96
N SER A 30 11.89 -20.48 5.09
CA SER A 30 12.19 -19.87 6.38
C SER A 30 10.94 -19.46 7.15
N PHE A 31 9.90 -18.99 6.45
CA PHE A 31 8.61 -18.65 7.02
C PHE A 31 7.92 -19.90 7.57
N PHE A 32 7.91 -20.99 6.79
CA PHE A 32 7.34 -22.26 7.22
C PHE A 32 8.07 -22.87 8.41
N ALA A 33 9.40 -22.85 8.42
CA ALA A 33 10.18 -23.35 9.54
C ALA A 33 9.87 -22.62 10.86
N GLN A 34 9.62 -21.30 10.79
CA GLN A 34 9.27 -20.49 11.96
C GLN A 34 7.80 -20.64 12.36
N GLY A 35 6.89 -20.59 11.38
CA GLY A 35 5.45 -20.71 11.59
C GLY A 35 5.07 -22.07 12.15
N ASP A 36 5.54 -23.15 11.53
CA ASP A 36 5.21 -24.51 11.97
C ASP A 36 5.73 -24.76 13.38
N ALA A 37 6.96 -24.32 13.69
CA ALA A 37 7.51 -24.43 15.05
C ALA A 37 6.68 -23.63 16.07
N THR A 38 6.23 -22.43 15.71
CA THR A 38 5.43 -21.57 16.60
C THR A 38 4.05 -22.16 16.85
N TYR A 39 3.34 -22.56 15.80
CA TYR A 39 2.00 -23.12 15.92
C TYR A 39 2.03 -24.52 16.52
N LEU A 40 3.06 -25.32 16.27
CA LEU A 40 3.19 -26.62 16.92
C LEU A 40 3.33 -26.50 18.44
N GLN A 41 4.02 -25.46 18.94
CA GLN A 41 4.08 -25.18 20.38
C GLN A 41 2.72 -24.76 20.96
N GLN A 42 1.84 -24.18 20.15
CA GLN A 42 0.52 -23.71 20.58
C GLN A 42 -0.55 -24.80 20.49
N THR A 43 -0.54 -25.61 19.43
CA THR A 43 -1.58 -26.60 19.14
C THR A 43 -1.21 -28.02 19.57
N GLY A 44 0.09 -28.37 19.56
CA GLY A 44 0.57 -29.74 19.74
C GLY A 44 0.26 -30.69 18.57
N ASP A 45 -0.33 -30.19 17.49
CA ASP A 45 -0.69 -30.97 16.29
C ASP A 45 0.02 -30.40 15.07
N GLN A 46 0.82 -31.26 14.41
CA GLN A 46 1.62 -30.90 13.25
C GLN A 46 0.76 -30.52 12.03
N ALA A 47 -0.37 -31.19 11.80
CA ALA A 47 -1.22 -30.90 10.66
C ALA A 47 -1.93 -29.55 10.86
N ALA A 48 -2.43 -29.30 12.08
CA ALA A 48 -3.02 -28.03 12.44
C ALA A 48 -2.00 -26.89 12.36
N ALA A 49 -0.78 -27.10 12.86
CA ALA A 49 0.28 -26.10 12.82
C ALA A 49 0.62 -25.69 11.38
N HIS A 50 0.77 -26.67 10.49
CA HIS A 50 1.06 -26.41 9.07
C HIS A 50 -0.06 -25.63 8.38
N GLN A 51 -1.32 -25.99 8.66
CA GLN A 51 -2.48 -25.26 8.13
C GLN A 51 -2.53 -23.81 8.62
N MET A 52 -2.20 -23.57 9.89
CA MET A 52 -2.14 -22.21 10.45
C MET A 52 -1.01 -21.39 9.83
N THR A 53 0.13 -22.01 9.57
CA THR A 53 1.25 -21.35 8.85
C THR A 53 0.85 -20.97 7.42
N LEU A 54 0.19 -21.88 6.69
CA LEU A 54 -0.35 -21.60 5.36
C LEU A 54 -1.32 -20.42 5.38
N GLN A 55 -2.27 -20.43 6.32
CA GLN A 55 -3.23 -19.32 6.47
C GLN A 55 -2.50 -18.00 6.77
N SER A 56 -1.52 -18.03 7.66
CA SER A 56 -0.75 -16.83 8.03
C SER A 56 0.07 -16.28 6.86
N LEU A 57 0.57 -17.14 5.96
CA LEU A 57 1.25 -16.72 4.74
C LEU A 57 0.27 -16.03 3.77
N GLU A 58 -0.93 -16.59 3.60
CA GLU A 58 -1.97 -15.97 2.77
C GLU A 58 -2.42 -14.63 3.35
N ASP A 59 -2.67 -14.56 4.65
CA ASP A 59 -3.04 -13.31 5.33
C ASP A 59 -1.95 -12.24 5.16
N LEU A 60 -0.67 -12.64 5.25
CA LEU A 60 0.45 -11.73 5.02
C LEU A 60 0.51 -11.24 3.56
N ARG A 61 0.25 -12.13 2.60
CA ARG A 61 0.19 -11.79 1.18
C ARG A 61 -0.93 -10.78 0.91
N GLU A 62 -2.12 -11.00 1.47
CA GLU A 62 -3.27 -10.10 1.34
C GLU A 62 -2.98 -8.73 1.97
N GLN A 63 -2.40 -8.71 3.17
CA GLN A 63 -2.00 -7.47 3.84
C GLN A 63 -0.98 -6.67 3.01
N GLN A 64 0.04 -7.35 2.44
CA GLN A 64 1.03 -6.68 1.60
C GLN A 64 0.43 -6.16 0.29
N ALA A 65 -0.44 -6.93 -0.36
CA ALA A 65 -1.13 -6.50 -1.58
C ALA A 65 -1.99 -5.26 -1.33
N SER A 66 -2.75 -5.26 -0.22
CA SER A 66 -3.54 -4.12 0.24
C SER A 66 -2.66 -2.90 0.52
N ALA A 67 -1.57 -3.07 1.28
CA ALA A 67 -0.66 -1.98 1.62
C ALA A 67 -0.04 -1.31 0.38
N LEU A 68 0.42 -2.12 -0.58
CA LEU A 68 0.97 -1.63 -1.85
C LEU A 68 -0.08 -0.88 -2.68
N SER A 69 -1.32 -1.37 -2.68
CA SER A 69 -2.44 -0.72 -3.37
C SER A 69 -2.76 0.67 -2.79
N TYR A 70 -2.80 0.80 -1.46
CA TYR A 70 -2.95 2.10 -0.81
C TYR A 70 -1.77 3.02 -1.07
N PHE A 71 -0.54 2.49 -1.02
CA PHE A 71 0.66 3.27 -1.32
C PHE A 71 0.62 3.87 -2.73
N ASP A 72 0.16 3.12 -3.74
CA ASP A 72 -0.02 3.63 -5.10
C ASP A 72 -0.99 4.83 -5.14
N ALA A 73 -2.13 4.73 -4.43
CA ALA A 73 -3.10 5.82 -4.36
C ALA A 73 -2.51 7.06 -3.68
N PHE A 74 -1.80 6.88 -2.57
CA PHE A 74 -1.12 7.99 -1.88
C PHE A 74 -0.04 8.63 -2.75
N LEU A 75 0.70 7.84 -3.51
CA LEU A 75 1.73 8.35 -4.40
C LEU A 75 1.14 9.24 -5.50
N ILE A 76 0.00 8.86 -6.08
CA ILE A 76 -0.72 9.70 -7.06
C ILE A 76 -1.12 11.04 -6.42
N PHE A 77 -1.72 11.02 -5.23
CA PHE A 77 -2.12 12.24 -4.53
C PHE A 77 -0.91 13.10 -4.13
N ALA A 78 0.19 12.47 -3.72
CA ALA A 78 1.43 13.17 -3.38
C ALA A 78 2.00 13.89 -4.60
N VAL A 79 2.05 13.25 -5.78
CA VAL A 79 2.49 13.87 -7.03
C VAL A 79 1.61 15.05 -7.41
N ILE A 80 0.28 14.92 -7.30
CA ILE A 80 -0.66 16.02 -7.54
C ILE A 80 -0.40 17.17 -6.56
N GLY A 81 -0.24 16.87 -5.28
CA GLY A 81 0.05 17.87 -4.24
C GLY A 81 1.35 18.63 -4.50
N VAL A 82 2.41 17.92 -4.88
CA VAL A 82 3.69 18.53 -5.27
C VAL A 82 3.52 19.40 -6.53
N GLY A 83 2.79 18.94 -7.54
CA GLY A 83 2.51 19.73 -8.75
C GLY A 83 1.74 21.03 -8.46
N LEU A 84 0.75 20.96 -7.56
CA LEU A 84 0.02 22.15 -7.08
C LEU A 84 0.94 23.09 -6.30
N ALA A 85 1.81 22.56 -5.43
CA ALA A 85 2.80 23.35 -4.69
C ALA A 85 3.77 24.08 -5.63
N VAL A 86 4.25 23.42 -6.70
CA VAL A 86 5.10 24.05 -7.73
C VAL A 86 4.35 25.19 -8.44
N THR A 87 3.05 25.02 -8.69
CA THR A 87 2.22 26.05 -9.34
C THR A 87 2.19 27.35 -8.54
N VAL A 88 2.25 27.30 -7.20
CA VAL A 88 2.32 28.50 -6.35
C VAL A 88 3.53 29.38 -6.69
N PHE A 89 4.67 28.78 -7.03
CA PHE A 89 5.86 29.53 -7.44
C PHE A 89 5.73 30.14 -8.84
N LEU A 90 4.89 29.58 -9.71
CA LEU A 90 4.61 30.09 -11.06
C LEU A 90 3.50 31.15 -11.09
N MET A 91 2.70 31.27 -10.02
CA MET A 91 1.68 32.30 -9.94
C MET A 91 2.31 33.69 -9.92
N LYS A 92 1.92 34.54 -10.88
CA LYS A 92 2.24 35.98 -10.82
C LYS A 92 1.73 36.53 -9.50
N ARG A 93 2.59 37.24 -8.78
CA ARG A 93 2.28 37.93 -7.53
C ARG A 93 0.94 38.64 -7.70
N SER A 94 -0.09 38.21 -6.97
CA SER A 94 -1.39 38.89 -6.96
C SER A 94 -1.13 40.29 -6.43
N ALA A 95 -0.97 41.25 -7.34
CA ALA A 95 -0.94 42.65 -6.98
C ALA A 95 -2.38 42.98 -6.59
N ALA A 96 -2.68 42.94 -5.30
CA ALA A 96 -3.83 43.65 -4.76
C ALA A 96 -3.74 45.05 -5.35
N GLN A 97 -4.71 45.40 -6.20
CA GLN A 97 -4.74 46.63 -6.94
C GLN A 97 -4.64 47.79 -5.94
N LYS A 98 -3.43 48.35 -5.78
CA LYS A 98 -3.20 49.57 -5.01
C LYS A 98 -3.99 50.67 -5.74
N GLY A 99 -5.21 50.93 -5.27
CA GLY A 99 -6.02 52.03 -5.80
C GLY A 99 -7.53 51.84 -5.79
N GLN A 100 -8.09 50.70 -5.36
CA GLN A 100 -9.54 50.52 -5.34
C GLN A 100 -10.16 50.71 -3.94
N HIS A 101 -9.72 51.72 -3.20
CA HIS A 101 -10.55 52.36 -2.18
C HIS A 101 -10.27 53.87 -2.17
N VAL A 102 -11.36 54.64 -2.08
CA VAL A 102 -11.44 56.08 -1.74
C VAL A 102 -11.25 57.08 -2.90
N ALA A 103 -12.19 57.10 -3.86
CA ALA A 103 -12.68 58.33 -4.50
C ALA A 103 -13.85 58.01 -5.46
N ALA A 104 -15.07 57.96 -4.93
CA ALA A 104 -16.27 58.33 -5.66
C ALA A 104 -17.27 58.77 -4.60
N GLU A 105 -17.52 60.07 -4.62
CA GLU A 105 -18.49 60.80 -3.79
C GLU A 105 -19.91 60.25 -3.93
#